data_AF-A0A5Z6EHR8-F1
#
_entry.id   AF-A0A5Z6EHR8-F1
#
_cell.length_a   1.000
_cell.length_b   1.000
_cell.length_c   1.000
_cell.angle_alpha   90.00
_cell.angle_beta   90.00
_cell.angle_gamma   90.00
#
_symmetry.space_group_name_H-M   'P 1'
#
loop_
_entity.id
_entity.type
_entity.pdbx_description
1 polymer ?
#
loop_
_entity_poly.entity_id
_entity_poly.type
_entity_poly.pdbx_seq_one_letter_code
_entity_poly.pdbx_strand_id
1 'polypeptide(L)'
;DIALYLYASPSPERDQIRRDHAEWSQDTFGDVGPTGPLKHLSLEALETAEAPGNYAEWADMQFLLWDAQRRAGITDEQITRAMIEKLKVNKSRNWPDPEDGEPRFHIHTPAE
;
A
#
# COMPACT_ATOMS: atom_id res chain seq x y z
N ASP A 1 10.67 7.70 14.57
CA ASP A 1 11.75 6.80 15.02
C ASP A 1 11.54 5.44 14.37
N ILE A 2 12.53 4.94 13.63
CA ILE A 2 12.43 3.63 12.96
C ILE A 2 12.31 2.48 13.97
N ALA A 3 12.82 2.66 15.20
CA ALA A 3 12.71 1.67 16.26
C ALA A 3 11.25 1.34 16.58
N LEU A 4 10.36 2.34 16.62
CA LEU A 4 8.92 2.12 16.85
C LEU A 4 8.29 1.22 15.77
N TYR A 5 8.75 1.32 14.53
CA TYR A 5 8.22 0.53 13.41
C TYR A 5 8.81 -0.88 13.38
N LEU A 6 10.09 -1.05 13.73
CA LEU A 6 10.77 -2.35 13.75
C LEU A 6 10.25 -3.28 14.87
N TYR A 7 9.70 -2.71 15.93
CA TYR A 7 9.15 -3.46 17.08
C TYR A 7 7.62 -3.39 17.18
N ALA A 8 6.94 -2.83 16.19
CA ALA A 8 5.49 -2.82 16.14
C ALA A 8 4.98 -4.27 16.03
N SER A 9 4.22 -4.71 17.04
CA SER A 9 3.53 -5.99 16.97
C SER A 9 2.36 -5.91 15.99
N PRO A 10 2.04 -6.98 15.24
CA PRO A 10 0.81 -7.03 14.46
C PRO A 10 -0.38 -6.70 15.36
N SER A 11 -1.23 -5.76 14.95
CA SER A 11 -2.50 -5.55 15.65
C SER A 11 -3.37 -6.80 15.47
N PRO A 12 -3.81 -7.45 16.57
CA PRO A 12 -4.65 -8.65 16.48
C PRO A 12 -6.01 -8.37 15.82
N GLU A 13 -6.46 -7.11 15.80
CA GLU A 13 -7.76 -6.71 15.22
C GLU A 13 -7.69 -6.48 13.71
N ARG A 14 -6.49 -6.31 13.15
CA ARG A 14 -6.29 -5.91 11.74
C ARG A 14 -6.91 -6.90 10.75
N ASP A 15 -6.78 -8.19 11.03
CA ASP A 15 -7.38 -9.22 10.19
C ASP A 15 -8.90 -9.27 10.30
N GLN A 16 -9.47 -8.94 11.46
CA GLN A 16 -10.92 -8.84 11.61
C GLN A 16 -11.46 -7.64 10.83
N ILE A 17 -10.87 -6.46 11.03
CA ILE A 17 -11.22 -5.23 10.30
C ILE A 17 -11.13 -5.43 8.79
N ARG A 18 -10.09 -6.12 8.30
CA ARG A 18 -9.95 -6.43 6.87
C ARG A 18 -11.08 -7.31 6.34
N ARG A 19 -11.54 -8.30 7.11
CA ARG A 19 -12.68 -9.17 6.75
C ARG A 19 -13.98 -8.39 6.74
N ASP A 20 -14.26 -7.62 7.79
CA ASP A 20 -15.48 -6.82 7.93
C ASP A 20 -15.58 -5.80 6.79
N HIS A 21 -14.46 -5.15 6.46
CA HIS A 21 -14.39 -4.25 5.31
C HIS A 21 -14.67 -4.96 3.98
N ALA A 22 -14.13 -6.17 3.78
CA ALA A 22 -14.37 -6.93 2.56
C ALA A 22 -15.84 -7.35 2.40
N GLU A 23 -16.50 -7.76 3.49
CA GLU A 23 -17.93 -8.07 3.52
C GLU A 23 -18.77 -6.83 3.20
N TRP A 24 -18.54 -5.73 3.92
CA TRP A 24 -19.26 -4.47 3.67
C TRP A 24 -19.08 -3.95 2.24
N SER A 25 -17.85 -3.97 1.72
CA SER A 25 -17.55 -3.50 0.35
C SER A 25 -18.21 -4.41 -0.70
N GLN A 26 -18.29 -5.71 -0.44
CA GLN A 26 -19.00 -6.64 -1.32
C GLN A 26 -20.51 -6.36 -1.33
N ASP A 27 -21.12 -6.16 -0.17
CA ASP A 27 -22.55 -5.89 -0.05
C ASP A 27 -22.93 -4.53 -0.64
N THR A 28 -22.07 -3.53 -0.48
CA THR A 28 -22.34 -2.14 -0.91
C THR A 28 -22.11 -1.94 -2.41
N PHE A 29 -21.00 -2.46 -2.94
CA PHE A 29 -20.57 -2.16 -4.31
C PHE A 29 -20.73 -3.33 -5.27
N GLY A 30 -21.04 -4.53 -4.76
CA GLY A 30 -21.20 -5.73 -5.56
C GLY A 30 -19.89 -6.21 -6.22
N ASP A 31 -20.05 -6.96 -7.30
CA ASP A 31 -18.96 -7.60 -8.05
C ASP A 31 -18.32 -6.64 -9.06
N VAL A 32 -17.54 -5.69 -8.55
CA VAL A 32 -16.69 -4.79 -9.35
C VAL A 32 -15.22 -5.19 -9.29
N GLY A 33 -14.48 -4.87 -10.35
CA GLY A 33 -13.05 -5.13 -10.45
C GLY A 33 -12.16 -4.16 -9.64
N PRO A 34 -10.84 -4.39 -9.61
CA PRO A 34 -9.90 -3.66 -8.75
C PRO A 34 -9.61 -2.22 -9.20
N THR A 35 -9.96 -1.85 -10.43
CA THR A 35 -9.61 -0.55 -11.02
C THR A 35 -10.24 0.64 -10.28
N GLY A 36 -11.47 0.51 -9.78
CA GLY A 36 -12.15 1.57 -9.02
C GLY A 36 -11.39 1.93 -7.75
N PRO A 37 -11.19 0.97 -6.84
CA PRO A 37 -10.41 1.18 -5.62
C PRO A 37 -8.99 1.70 -5.87
N LEU A 38 -8.31 1.25 -6.93
CA LEU A 38 -6.97 1.76 -7.29
C LEU A 38 -6.97 3.23 -7.73
N LYS A 39 -8.00 3.66 -8.47
CA LYS A 39 -8.14 5.08 -8.83
C LYS A 39 -8.43 5.93 -7.60
N HIS A 40 -9.30 5.45 -6.71
CA HIS A 40 -9.58 6.13 -5.46
C HIS A 40 -8.34 6.20 -4.57
N LEU A 41 -7.57 5.11 -4.45
CA LEU A 41 -6.31 5.08 -3.69
C LEU A 41 -5.33 6.17 -4.15
N SER A 42 -5.31 6.51 -5.44
CA SER A 42 -4.45 7.60 -5.93
C SER A 42 -4.89 8.99 -5.46
N LEU A 43 -6.18 9.19 -5.21
CA LEU A 43 -6.70 10.44 -4.63
C LEU A 43 -6.37 10.50 -3.14
N GLU A 44 -6.61 9.42 -2.40
CA GLU A 44 -6.33 9.39 -0.95
C GLU A 44 -4.84 9.53 -0.63
N ALA A 45 -3.97 9.08 -1.54
CA ALA A 45 -2.53 9.33 -1.43
C ALA A 45 -2.18 10.83 -1.53
N LEU A 46 -2.91 11.60 -2.35
CA LEU A 46 -2.73 13.05 -2.45
C LEU A 46 -3.27 13.76 -1.21
N GLU A 47 -4.46 13.38 -0.73
CA GLU A 47 -5.04 13.94 0.50
C GLU A 47 -4.15 13.66 1.72
N THR A 48 -3.61 12.44 1.81
CA THR A 48 -2.64 12.07 2.85
C THR A 48 -1.35 12.88 2.75
N ALA A 49 -0.86 13.17 1.54
CA ALA A 49 0.34 13.97 1.35
C ALA A 49 0.15 15.43 1.80
N GLU A 50 -1.05 15.98 1.65
CA GLU A 50 -1.40 17.33 2.15
C GLU A 50 -1.60 17.36 3.67
N ALA A 51 -2.09 16.28 4.27
CA ALA A 51 -2.39 16.19 5.69
C ALA A 51 -1.89 14.87 6.33
N PRO A 52 -0.56 14.65 6.46
CA PRO A 52 -0.01 13.38 6.93
C PRO A 52 -0.37 13.03 8.38
N GLY A 53 -0.86 14.00 9.16
CA GLY A 53 -1.41 13.79 10.51
C GLY A 53 -2.87 13.33 10.55
N ASN A 54 -3.57 13.32 9.40
CA ASN A 54 -4.94 12.83 9.32
C ASN A 54 -4.93 11.30 9.16
N TYR A 55 -5.14 10.58 10.27
CA TYR A 55 -5.14 9.11 10.27
C TYR A 55 -6.30 8.49 9.48
N ALA A 56 -7.36 9.24 9.17
CA ALA A 56 -8.46 8.74 8.35
C ALA A 56 -7.98 8.41 6.93
N GLU A 57 -7.23 9.30 6.28
CA GLU A 57 -6.75 9.08 4.91
C GLU A 57 -5.76 7.90 4.82
N TRP A 58 -4.96 7.69 5.86
CA TRP A 58 -4.14 6.48 5.99
C TRP A 58 -4.99 5.21 6.07
N ALA A 59 -6.13 5.26 6.76
CA ALA A 59 -7.06 4.13 6.84
C ALA A 59 -7.76 3.89 5.50
N ASP A 60 -8.15 4.95 4.78
CA ASP A 60 -8.75 4.82 3.45
C ASP A 60 -7.78 4.18 2.46
N MET A 61 -6.50 4.61 2.44
CA MET A 61 -5.49 3.93 1.63
C MET A 61 -5.37 2.43 1.95
N GLN A 62 -5.46 2.05 3.23
CA GLN A 62 -5.41 0.66 3.66
C GLN A 62 -6.62 -0.15 3.18
N PHE A 63 -7.82 0.40 3.33
CA PHE A 63 -9.06 -0.21 2.87
C PHE A 63 -9.08 -0.39 1.36
N LEU A 64 -8.71 0.65 0.61
CA LEU A 64 -8.71 0.64 -0.86
C LEU A 64 -7.66 -0.33 -1.42
N LEU A 65 -6.49 -0.44 -0.79
CA LEU A 65 -5.48 -1.42 -1.19
C LEU A 65 -5.95 -2.86 -0.95
N TRP A 66 -6.53 -3.16 0.22
CA TRP A 66 -7.09 -4.48 0.50
C TRP A 66 -8.23 -4.83 -0.46
N ASP A 67 -9.10 -3.86 -0.77
CA ASP A 67 -10.21 -4.05 -1.70
C ASP A 67 -9.72 -4.36 -3.11
N ALA A 68 -8.74 -3.60 -3.59
CA ALA A 68 -8.11 -3.84 -4.89
C ALA A 68 -7.47 -5.23 -4.95
N GLN A 69 -6.74 -5.63 -3.91
CA GLN A 69 -6.08 -6.94 -3.85
C GLN A 69 -7.09 -8.09 -3.90
N ARG A 70 -8.14 -8.07 -3.06
CA ARG A 70 -9.14 -9.14 -3.05
C ARG A 70 -9.89 -9.22 -4.37
N ARG A 71 -10.26 -8.08 -4.98
CA ARG A 71 -10.98 -8.02 -6.26
C ARG A 71 -10.12 -8.46 -7.43
N ALA A 72 -8.80 -8.36 -7.31
CA ALA A 72 -7.84 -8.92 -8.26
C ALA A 72 -7.53 -10.41 -8.02
N GLY A 73 -8.10 -11.03 -6.97
CA GLY A 73 -7.82 -12.42 -6.60
C GLY A 73 -6.40 -12.63 -6.06
N ILE A 74 -5.74 -11.57 -5.55
CA ILE A 74 -4.39 -11.64 -5.02
C ILE A 74 -4.44 -12.15 -3.59
N THR A 75 -3.73 -13.25 -3.31
CA THR A 75 -3.62 -13.80 -1.95
C THR A 75 -2.53 -13.13 -1.14
N ASP A 76 -2.64 -13.22 0.20
CA ASP A 76 -1.63 -12.73 1.13
C ASP A 76 -0.25 -13.35 0.85
N GLU A 77 -0.19 -14.63 0.45
CA GLU A 77 1.06 -15.31 0.07
C GLU A 77 1.65 -14.71 -1.22
N GLN A 78 0.82 -14.49 -2.24
CA GLN A 78 1.26 -13.95 -3.53
C GLN A 78 1.83 -12.54 -3.37
N ILE A 79 1.12 -11.65 -2.67
CA ILE A 79 1.62 -10.29 -2.45
C ILE A 79 2.86 -10.29 -1.55
N THR A 80 2.92 -11.13 -0.51
CA THR A 80 4.09 -11.24 0.36
C THR A 80 5.33 -11.66 -0.41
N ARG A 81 5.21 -12.67 -1.28
CA ARG A 81 6.32 -13.09 -2.15
C ARG A 81 6.73 -11.97 -3.12
N ALA A 82 5.78 -11.27 -3.72
CA ALA A 82 6.07 -10.13 -4.60
C ALA A 82 6.80 -9.00 -3.85
N MET A 83 6.40 -8.71 -2.60
CA MET A 83 7.07 -7.73 -1.74
C MET A 83 8.51 -8.14 -1.41
N ILE A 84 8.76 -9.41 -1.09
CA ILE A 84 10.11 -9.95 -0.82
C ILE A 84 11.03 -9.75 -2.04
N GLU A 85 10.58 -10.17 -3.22
CA GLU A 85 11.37 -10.03 -4.44
C GLU A 85 11.56 -8.55 -4.84
N LYS A 86 10.51 -7.73 -4.72
CA LYS A 86 10.60 -6.30 -5.00
C LYS A 86 11.57 -5.60 -4.05
N LEU A 87 11.61 -5.99 -2.78
CA LEU A 87 12.54 -5.44 -1.81
C LEU A 87 14.00 -5.78 -2.15
N LYS A 88 14.28 -7.00 -2.61
CA LYS A 88 15.62 -7.37 -3.10
C LYS A 88 16.07 -6.48 -4.26
N VAL A 89 15.19 -6.29 -5.25
CA VAL A 89 15.45 -5.41 -6.39
C VAL A 89 15.68 -3.96 -5.95
N ASN A 90 14.88 -3.46 -5.01
CA ASN A 90 15.04 -2.09 -4.51
C ASN A 90 16.38 -1.90 -3.77
N LYS A 91 16.85 -2.92 -3.04
CA LYS A 91 18.16 -2.90 -2.35
C LYS A 91 19.35 -2.99 -3.31
N SER A 92 19.18 -3.55 -4.51
CA SER A 92 20.24 -3.67 -5.52
C SER A 92 20.32 -2.48 -6.48
N ARG A 93 19.48 -1.46 -6.31
CA ARG A 93 19.44 -0.26 -7.16
C ARG A 93 20.28 0.88 -6.58
N ASN A 94 20.73 1.75 -7.48
CA ASN A 94 21.30 3.04 -7.11
C ASN A 94 20.16 4.05 -6.94
N TRP A 95 20.23 4.81 -5.85
CA TRP A 95 19.26 5.84 -5.50
C TRP A 95 19.96 7.20 -5.40
N PRO A 96 19.30 8.30 -5.79
CA PRO A 96 19.82 9.64 -5.56
C PRO A 96 19.84 9.98 -4.07
N ASP A 97 20.53 11.07 -3.74
CA ASP A 97 20.60 11.58 -2.38
C ASP A 97 19.21 11.85 -1.79
N PRO A 98 19.07 11.79 -0.45
CA PRO A 98 17.80 12.07 0.18
C PRO A 98 17.30 13.51 0.03
N GLU A 99 16.13 13.65 -0.60
CA GLU A 99 15.29 14.85 -0.68
C GLU A 99 13.92 14.58 -0.04
N ASP A 100 13.44 15.51 0.77
CA ASP A 100 12.14 15.40 1.44
C ASP A 100 11.01 15.93 0.56
N GLY A 101 9.81 15.39 0.70
CA GLY A 101 8.61 15.83 -0.04
C GLY A 101 8.49 15.37 -1.50
N GLU A 102 9.56 14.88 -2.13
CA GLU A 102 9.56 14.51 -3.55
C GLU A 102 9.60 12.98 -3.80
N PRO A 103 8.96 12.48 -4.87
CA PRO A 103 9.06 11.08 -5.26
C PRO A 103 10.49 10.73 -5.72
N ARG A 104 10.97 9.55 -5.30
CA ARG A 104 12.31 9.06 -5.61
C ARG A 104 12.31 8.04 -6.72
N PHE A 105 13.11 8.29 -7.76
CA PHE A 105 13.33 7.35 -8.85
C PHE A 105 14.75 6.78 -8.79
N HIS A 106 14.87 5.48 -9.08
CA HIS A 106 16.18 4.83 -9.21
C HIS A 106 16.94 5.35 -10.43
N ILE A 107 18.26 5.40 -10.32
CA ILE A 107 19.14 5.84 -11.39
C ILE A 107 19.30 4.69 -12.39
N HIS A 108 18.92 4.92 -13.65
CA HIS A 108 19.26 4.03 -14.75
C HIS A 108 20.66 4.39 -15.24
N THR A 109 21.67 3.56 -14.96
CA THR A 109 22.91 3.60 -15.74
C THR A 109 22.58 3.07 -17.14
N PRO A 110 22.81 3.82 -18.23
CA PRO A 110 22.77 3.25 -19.57
C PRO A 110 23.78 2.09 -19.62
N ALA A 111 23.39 0.95 -20.20
CA ALA A 111 24.34 -0.12 -20.47
C ALA A 111 25.39 0.39 -21.47
N GLU A 112 26.68 0.16 -21.17
CA GLU A 112 27.79 0.35 -22.11
C GLU A 112 27.74 -0.69 -23.25
#